data_AF-A0A4R1J9F4-F1
#
_entry.id   AF-A0A4R1J9F4-F1
#
_cell.length_a   1.000
_cell.length_b   1.000
_cell.length_c   1.000
_cell.angle_alpha   90.00
_cell.angle_beta   90.00
_cell.angle_gamma   90.00
#
_symmetry.space_group_name_H-M   'P 1'
#
loop_
_entity.id
_entity.type
_entity.pdbx_description
1 polymer ?
#
loop_
_entity_poly.entity_id
_entity_poly.type
_entity_poly.pdbx_seq_one_letter_code
_entity_poly.pdbx_strand_id
1 'polypeptide(L)'
;MTSEQLASLLKLTSVQLDALKKVEARYIASSDELFSQDLSARQMYKQLRGISQQKHTSICQLLTPEQKEHYLQLTEQEHQKFKDNFKMKMGA
;
A
#
# COMPACT_ATOMS: atom_id res chain seq x y z
N MET A 1 3.27 5.57 -5.83
CA MET A 1 4.54 4.83 -5.94
C MET A 1 4.26 3.47 -6.57
N THR A 2 5.02 3.05 -7.58
CA THR A 2 4.88 1.72 -8.24
C THR A 2 5.72 0.64 -7.53
N SER A 3 5.46 -0.63 -7.84
CA SER A 3 6.29 -1.77 -7.39
C SER A 3 7.77 -1.59 -7.73
N GLU A 4 8.07 -1.16 -8.95
CA GLU A 4 9.44 -0.98 -9.43
C GLU A 4 10.16 0.15 -8.70
N GLN A 5 9.46 1.25 -8.41
CA GLN A 5 10.00 2.36 -7.61
C GLN A 5 10.29 1.90 -6.18
N LEU A 6 9.35 1.19 -5.55
CA LEU A 6 9.53 0.66 -4.20
C LEU A 6 10.69 -0.34 -4.14
N ALA A 7 10.79 -1.21 -5.15
CA ALA A 7 11.86 -2.18 -5.24
C ALA A 7 13.24 -1.54 -5.38
N SER A 8 13.34 -0.47 -6.18
CA SER A 8 14.57 0.31 -6.29
C SER A 8 14.94 1.00 -4.98
N LEU A 9 13.98 1.58 -4.27
CA LEU A 9 14.23 2.29 -3.00
C LEU A 9 14.68 1.34 -1.88
N LEU A 10 14.10 0.14 -1.83
CA LEU A 10 14.43 -0.87 -0.81
C LEU A 10 15.54 -1.83 -1.24
N LYS A 11 16.09 -1.65 -2.44
CA LYS A 11 17.09 -2.55 -3.05
C LYS A 11 16.64 -4.02 -2.99
N LEU A 12 15.40 -4.28 -3.40
CA LEU A 12 14.83 -5.62 -3.37
C LEU A 12 15.56 -6.53 -4.37
N THR A 13 15.73 -7.79 -3.98
CA THR A 13 16.16 -8.85 -4.90
C THR A 13 15.09 -9.11 -5.97
N SER A 14 15.47 -9.78 -7.06
CA SER A 14 14.49 -10.20 -8.10
C SER A 14 13.37 -11.05 -7.51
N VAL A 15 13.70 -11.96 -6.58
CA VAL A 15 12.73 -12.81 -5.89
C VAL A 15 11.76 -11.98 -5.04
N GLN A 16 12.26 -10.98 -4.31
CA GLN A 16 11.42 -10.07 -3.53
C GLN A 16 10.55 -9.17 -4.42
N LEU A 17 11.06 -8.72 -5.57
CA LEU A 17 10.28 -7.96 -6.55
C LEU A 17 9.15 -8.81 -7.15
N ASP A 18 9.42 -10.05 -7.51
CA ASP A 18 8.37 -10.95 -8.03
C ASP A 18 7.31 -11.24 -6.96
N ALA A 19 7.73 -11.41 -5.70
CA ALA A 19 6.80 -11.55 -4.58
C ALA A 19 5.98 -10.28 -4.35
N LEU A 20 6.60 -9.10 -4.43
CA LEU A 20 5.91 -7.81 -4.33
C LEU A 20 4.85 -7.65 -5.43
N LYS A 21 5.17 -8.00 -6.68
CA LYS A 21 4.22 -7.99 -7.79
C LYS A 21 3.02 -8.90 -7.55
N LYS A 22 3.22 -10.08 -6.96
CA LYS A 22 2.13 -10.99 -6.57
C LYS A 22 1.24 -10.37 -5.48
N VAL A 23 1.83 -9.68 -4.51
CA VAL A 23 1.08 -8.94 -3.49
C VAL A 23 0.24 -7.83 -4.12
N GLU A 24 0.79 -7.09 -5.10
CA GLU A 24 0.05 -6.06 -5.83
C GLU A 24 -1.11 -6.64 -6.66
N ALA A 25 -0.87 -7.72 -7.40
CA ALA A 25 -1.91 -8.39 -8.17
C ALA A 25 -3.06 -8.85 -7.26
N ARG A 26 -2.76 -9.40 -6.08
CA ARG A 26 -3.78 -9.78 -5.10
C ARG A 26 -4.55 -8.57 -4.56
N TYR A 27 -3.86 -7.49 -4.23
CA TYR A 27 -4.50 -6.25 -3.78
C TYR A 27 -5.47 -5.71 -4.84
N ILE A 28 -5.06 -5.68 -6.11
CA ILE A 28 -5.91 -5.23 -7.22
C ILE A 28 -7.14 -6.15 -7.34
N ALA A 29 -6.94 -7.46 -7.40
CA ALA A 29 -8.04 -8.42 -7.50
C ALA A 29 -9.06 -8.28 -6.35
N SER A 30 -8.59 -8.18 -5.10
CA SER A 30 -9.47 -7.98 -3.94
C SER A 30 -10.17 -6.61 -3.96
N SER A 31 -9.52 -5.58 -4.48
CA SER A 31 -10.13 -4.25 -4.61
C SER A 31 -11.21 -4.27 -5.69
N ASP A 32 -10.95 -4.88 -6.84
CA ASP A 32 -11.92 -5.02 -7.94
C ASP A 32 -13.14 -5.82 -7.48
N GLU A 33 -12.92 -6.92 -6.76
CA GLU A 33 -14.00 -7.70 -6.14
C GLU A 33 -14.82 -6.84 -5.17
N LEU A 34 -14.17 -6.04 -4.32
CA LEU A 34 -14.87 -5.12 -3.42
C LEU A 34 -15.71 -4.09 -4.18
N PHE A 35 -15.17 -3.49 -5.24
CA PHE A 35 -15.88 -2.49 -6.03
C PHE A 35 -17.01 -3.08 -6.87
N SER A 36 -17.02 -4.40 -7.10
CA SER A 36 -18.13 -5.10 -7.76
C SER A 36 -19.34 -5.37 -6.83
N GLN A 37 -19.17 -5.20 -5.51
CA GLN A 37 -20.23 -5.44 -4.53
C GLN A 37 -21.10 -4.19 -4.33
N ASP A 38 -22.39 -4.39 -4.15
CA ASP A 38 -23.32 -3.32 -3.76
C ASP A 38 -23.23 -3.08 -2.24
N LEU A 39 -22.25 -2.26 -1.83
CA LEU A 39 -21.98 -1.92 -0.44
C LEU A 39 -22.17 -0.43 -0.20
N SER A 40 -22.64 -0.08 1.00
CA SER A 40 -22.59 1.32 1.44
C SER A 40 -21.15 1.83 1.48
N ALA A 41 -20.97 3.14 1.27
CA ALA A 41 -19.65 3.79 1.33
C ALA A 41 -18.88 3.46 2.63
N ARG A 42 -19.59 3.36 3.77
CA ARG A 42 -18.99 3.00 5.06
C ARG A 42 -18.48 1.55 5.08
N GLN A 43 -19.23 0.61 4.52
CA GLN A 43 -18.81 -0.80 4.42
C GLN A 43 -17.63 -0.94 3.45
N MET A 44 -17.72 -0.28 2.30
CA MET A 44 -16.66 -0.25 1.31
C MET A 44 -15.35 0.30 1.89
N TYR A 45 -15.39 1.44 2.58
CA TYR A 45 -14.21 2.00 3.26
C TYR A 45 -13.63 1.04 4.29
N LYS A 46 -14.47 0.39 5.11
CA LYS A 46 -14.01 -0.59 6.11
C LYS A 46 -13.31 -1.78 5.46
N GLN A 47 -13.87 -2.33 4.38
CA GLN A 47 -13.28 -3.46 3.67
C GLN A 47 -11.99 -3.06 2.94
N LEU A 48 -11.98 -1.91 2.26
CA LEU A 48 -10.80 -1.39 1.57
C LEU A 48 -9.64 -1.14 2.53
N ARG A 49 -9.93 -0.65 3.74
CA ARG A 49 -8.92 -0.51 4.80
C ARG A 49 -8.33 -1.87 5.18
N GLY A 50 -9.16 -2.91 5.28
CA GLY A 50 -8.71 -4.28 5.54
C GLY A 50 -7.80 -4.82 4.43
N ILE A 51 -8.20 -4.66 3.17
CA ILE A 51 -7.41 -5.07 2.00
C ILE A 51 -6.07 -4.32 1.97
N SER A 52 -6.08 -3.01 2.25
CA SER A 52 -4.86 -2.19 2.31
C SER A 52 -3.93 -2.63 3.45
N GLN A 53 -4.49 -2.98 4.61
CA GLN A 53 -3.71 -3.49 5.74
C GLN A 53 -3.11 -4.86 5.42
N GLN A 54 -3.84 -5.75 4.75
CA GLN A 54 -3.32 -7.04 4.28
C GLN A 54 -2.16 -6.84 3.30
N LYS A 55 -2.29 -5.93 2.32
CA LYS A 55 -1.18 -5.57 1.41
C LYS A 55 0.05 -5.15 2.21
N HIS A 56 -0.12 -4.25 3.17
CA HIS A 56 0.98 -3.76 4.01
C HIS A 56 1.66 -4.87 4.82
N THR A 57 0.87 -5.76 5.45
CA THR A 57 1.39 -6.91 6.21
C THR A 57 2.17 -7.86 5.30
N SER A 58 1.65 -8.19 4.13
CA SER A 58 2.33 -9.05 3.18
C SER A 58 3.65 -8.45 2.70
N ILE A 59 3.70 -7.14 2.40
CA ILE A 59 4.96 -6.46 2.06
C ILE A 59 5.95 -6.60 3.21
N CYS A 60 5.56 -6.26 4.44
CA CYS A 60 6.46 -6.35 5.61
C CYS A 60 7.05 -7.75 5.84
N GLN A 61 6.34 -8.82 5.46
CA GLN A 61 6.82 -10.20 5.58
C GLN A 61 7.88 -10.57 4.52
N LEU A 62 7.94 -9.84 3.41
CA LEU A 62 8.91 -10.07 2.34
C LEU A 62 10.25 -9.36 2.57
N LEU A 63 10.29 -8.43 3.52
CA LEU A 63 11.42 -7.53 3.76
C LEU A 63 12.31 -8.02 4.90
N THR A 64 13.60 -7.75 4.81
CA THR A 64 14.48 -7.85 5.99
C THR A 64 14.09 -6.78 7.03
N PRO A 65 14.54 -6.89 8.29
CA PRO A 65 14.27 -5.88 9.31
C PRO A 65 14.63 -4.46 8.87
N GLU A 66 15.79 -4.28 8.23
CA GLU A 66 16.28 -2.98 7.75
C GLU A 66 15.40 -2.45 6.60
N GLN A 67 15.09 -3.31 5.62
CA GLN A 67 14.21 -2.95 4.51
C GLN A 67 12.80 -2.60 5.00
N LYS A 68 12.31 -3.30 6.03
CA LYS A 68 11.01 -3.03 6.66
C LYS A 68 11.00 -1.68 7.35
N GLU A 69 12.05 -1.32 8.08
CA GLU A 69 12.17 -0.01 8.70
C GLU A 69 12.13 1.11 7.65
N HIS A 70 12.92 0.97 6.58
CA HIS A 70 12.91 1.91 5.46
C HIS A 70 11.53 2.00 4.79
N TYR A 71 10.85 0.86 4.60
CA TYR A 71 9.50 0.83 4.05
C TYR A 71 8.51 1.59 4.93
N LEU A 72 8.57 1.39 6.25
CA LEU A 72 7.69 2.06 7.20
C LEU A 72 7.88 3.59 7.14
N GLN A 73 9.13 4.05 7.13
CA GLN A 73 9.47 5.46 6.98
C GLN A 73 8.91 6.05 5.67
N LEU A 74 9.04 5.33 4.55
CA LEU A 74 8.48 5.77 3.26
C LEU A 74 6.96 5.88 3.32
N THR A 75 6.27 4.90 3.91
CA THR A 75 4.81 4.95 4.07
C THR A 75 4.35 6.09 4.98
N GLU A 76 5.09 6.37 6.05
CA GLU A 76 4.79 7.49 6.95
C GLU A 76 4.94 8.84 6.25
N GLN A 77 6.02 9.02 5.48
CA GLN A 77 6.23 10.22 4.67
C GLN A 77 5.12 10.43 3.65
N GLU A 78 4.69 9.38 2.94
CA GLU A 78 3.58 9.48 1.99
C GLU A 78 2.26 9.83 2.69
N HIS A 79 2.01 9.27 3.87
CA HIS A 79 0.84 9.61 4.68
C HIS A 79 0.86 11.06 5.16
N GLN A 80 2.04 11.56 5.55
CA GLN A 80 2.23 12.95 5.96
C GLN A 80 2.03 13.91 4.79
N LYS A 81 2.61 13.63 3.61
CA LYS A 81 2.36 14.41 2.38
C LYS A 81 0.87 14.46 2.01
N PHE A 82 0.18 13.34 2.14
CA PHE A 82 -1.27 13.30 1.90
C PHE A 82 -2.02 14.23 2.86
N LYS A 83 -1.71 14.17 4.17
CA LYS A 83 -2.31 15.06 5.18
C LYS A 83 -2.03 16.53 4.89
N ASP A 84 -0.80 16.87 4.53
CA ASP A 84 -0.41 18.26 4.26
C ASP A 84 -1.09 18.79 3.00
N ASN A 85 -1.15 18.00 1.94
CA ASN A 85 -1.89 18.34 0.71
C ASN A 85 -3.40 18.48 0.95
N PHE A 86 -3.97 17.64 1.81
CA PHE A 86 -5.38 17.73 2.17
C PHE A 86 -5.69 19.02 2.94
N LYS A 87 -4.82 19.41 3.89
CA LYS A 87 -4.93 20.68 4.62
C LYS A 87 -4.85 21.90 3.69
N MET A 88 -3.93 21.89 2.72
CA MET A 88 -3.79 23.00 1.76
C MET A 88 -5.01 23.14 0.83
N LYS A 89 -5.66 22.04 0.44
CA LYS A 89 -6.82 22.05 -0.47
C LYS A 89 -8.16 22.38 0.20
N MET A 90 -8.26 22.19 1.52
CA MET A 90 -9.47 22.49 2.30
C MET A 90 -9.33 23.79 3.12
N GLY A 91 -8.19 24.47 3.01
CA GLY A 91 -7.85 25.72 3.69
C GLY A 91 -7.63 26.89 2.73
N ALA A 92 -8.46 26.99 1.69
CA ALA A 92 -8.59 28.16 0.82
C ALA A 92 -10.08 28.52 0.66
#